data_AF-A0A7C5XIJ2-F1
#
_entry.id   AF-A0A7C5XIJ2-F1
#
_cell.length_a   1.000
_cell.length_b   1.000
_cell.length_c   1.000
_cell.angle_alpha   90.00
_cell.angle_beta   90.00
_cell.angle_gamma   90.00
#
_symmetry.space_group_name_H-M   'P 1'
#
loop_
_entity.id
_entity.type
_entity.pdbx_description
1 polymer ?
#
loop_
_entity_poly.entity_id
_entity_poly.type
_entity_poly.pdbx_seq_one_letter_code
_entity_poly.pdbx_strand_id
1 'polypeptide(L)' 'MSVIVEIAVDVIGTCSTSVGDLIRVAVDVIKKSGLKYEIGPMGTSVELPSVEALGRLLQEIHDELYKAGVK' A
#
# COMPACT_ATOMS: atom_id res chain seq x y z
N MET A 1 -1.27 8.67 19.40
CA MET A 1 -2.30 7.64 19.61
C MET A 1 -2.20 6.71 18.42
N SER A 2 -2.04 5.41 18.67
CA SER A 2 -2.00 4.43 17.58
C SER A 2 -3.37 4.28 16.94
N VAL A 3 -3.37 3.98 15.64
CA VAL A 3 -4.58 3.76 14.85
C VAL A 3 -4.39 2.51 14.00
N ILE A 4 -5.47 1.79 13.75
CA ILE A 4 -5.51 0.69 12.80
C ILE A 4 -6.30 1.17 11.59
N VAL A 5 -5.75 0.98 10.40
CA VAL A 5 -6.39 1.35 9.15
C VAL A 5 -6.28 0.20 8.16
N GLU A 6 -7.25 0.12 7.25
CA GLU A 6 -7.20 -0.78 6.11
C GLU A 6 -6.82 0.03 4.87
N ILE A 7 -5.80 -0.43 4.14
CA ILE A 7 -5.32 0.18 2.91
C ILE A 7 -5.65 -0.75 1.75
N ALA A 8 -6.53 -0.30 0.85
CA ALA A 8 -6.77 -0.92 -0.45
C ALA A 8 -6.09 -0.06 -1.53
N VAL A 9 -5.40 -0.73 -2.46
CA VAL A 9 -4.67 -0.07 -3.55
C VAL A 9 -5.17 -0.62 -4.87
N ASP A 10 -5.83 0.23 -5.64
CA ASP A 10 -6.40 -0.12 -6.93
C ASP A 10 -5.68 0.64 -8.04
N VAL A 11 -4.89 -0.08 -8.83
CA VAL A 11 -4.21 0.49 -10.00
C VAL A 11 -5.18 0.62 -11.17
N ILE A 12 -5.17 1.77 -11.84
CA ILE A 12 -6.10 2.09 -12.93
C ILE A 12 -5.32 2.20 -14.24
N GLY A 13 -5.93 1.81 -15.36
CA GLY A 13 -5.37 2.04 -16.69
C GLY A 13 -4.21 1.11 -17.09
N THR A 14 -4.07 -0.05 -16.46
CA THR A 14 -2.98 -1.02 -16.69
C THR A 14 -3.14 -1.87 -17.97
N CYS A 15 -4.21 -1.67 -18.75
CA CYS A 15 -4.58 -2.49 -19.91
C CYS A 15 -4.73 -4.00 -19.61
N SER A 16 -4.82 -4.41 -18.35
CA SER A 16 -4.94 -5.79 -17.89
C SER A 16 -5.77 -5.88 -16.61
N THR A 17 -6.52 -6.96 -16.43
CA THR A 17 -7.22 -7.26 -15.16
C THR A 17 -6.31 -7.96 -14.14
N SER A 18 -5.16 -8.48 -14.58
CA SER A 18 -4.17 -9.08 -13.69
C SER A 18 -3.22 -7.99 -13.17
N VAL A 19 -3.41 -7.60 -11.92
CA VAL A 19 -2.65 -6.51 -11.26
C VAL A 19 -1.79 -6.99 -10.09
N GLY A 20 -1.72 -8.30 -9.84
CA GLY A 20 -1.08 -8.86 -8.63
C GLY A 20 0.38 -8.47 -8.46
N ASP A 21 1.14 -8.37 -9.54
CA ASP A 21 2.55 -7.93 -9.48
C ASP A 21 2.69 -6.47 -9.05
N LEU A 22 1.75 -5.60 -9.42
CA LEU A 22 1.71 -4.21 -8.99
C LEU A 22 1.24 -4.11 -7.53
N ILE A 23 0.26 -4.91 -7.11
CA ILE A 23 -0.15 -4.97 -5.70
C ILE A 23 1.00 -5.45 -4.80
N ARG A 24 1.84 -6.38 -5.28
CA ARG A 24 3.04 -6.79 -4.56
C ARG A 24 3.98 -5.62 -4.28
N VAL A 25 4.13 -4.66 -5.19
CA VAL A 25 4.94 -3.45 -4.96
C VAL A 25 4.42 -2.67 -3.75
N ALA A 26 3.11 -2.45 -3.66
CA ALA A 26 2.49 -1.75 -2.52
C ALA A 26 2.70 -2.52 -1.20
N VAL A 27 2.51 -3.84 -1.20
CA VAL A 27 2.72 -4.70 -0.03
C VAL A 27 4.19 -4.70 0.40
N ASP A 28 5.13 -4.68 -0.55
CA ASP A 28 6.56 -4.62 -0.25
C ASP A 28 6.96 -3.31 0.44
N VAL A 29 6.32 -2.19 0.12
CA VAL A 29 6.50 -0.92 0.84
C VAL A 29 6.04 -1.06 2.30
N ILE A 30 4.83 -1.59 2.52
CA ILE A 30 4.30 -1.83 3.87
C ILE A 30 5.23 -2.75 4.66
N LYS A 31 5.74 -3.81 4.03
CA LYS A 31 6.69 -4.74 4.65
C LYS A 31 8.01 -4.06 5.05
N LYS A 32 8.54 -3.18 4.19
CA LYS A 32 9.79 -2.44 4.45
C LYS A 32 9.63 -1.39 5.56
N SER A 33 8.42 -0.89 5.78
CA SER A 33 8.14 0.09 6.85
C SER A 33 8.37 -0.44 8.27
N GLY A 34 8.40 -1.77 8.44
CA GLY A 34 8.55 -2.43 9.75
C GLY A 34 7.31 -2.31 10.65
N LEU A 35 6.20 -1.78 10.13
CA LEU A 35 4.93 -1.69 10.85
C LEU A 35 4.30 -3.08 11.02
N LYS A 36 3.45 -3.23 12.03
CA LYS A 36 2.63 -4.43 12.17
C LYS A 36 1.50 -4.36 11.15
N TYR A 37 1.40 -5.39 10.31
CA TYR A 37 0.40 -5.46 9.25
C TYR A 37 -0.16 -6.86 9.08
N GLU A 38 -1.32 -6.96 8.46
CA GLU A 38 -1.99 -8.20 8.08
C GLU A 38 -2.61 -8.03 6.69
N ILE A 39 -2.26 -8.93 5.76
CA ILE A 39 -2.77 -8.91 4.40
C ILE A 39 -4.13 -9.62 4.38
N GLY A 40 -5.17 -8.88 4.00
CA GLY A 40 -6.49 -9.41 3.72
C GLY A 40 -6.75 -9.58 2.23
N PRO A 41 -7.89 -10.20 1.86
CA PRO A 41 -8.28 -10.39 0.47
C PRO A 41 -8.68 -9.10 -0.26
N MET A 42 -9.18 -8.09 0.46
CA MET A 42 -9.66 -6.81 -0.09
C MET A 42 -8.73 -5.62 0.20
N GLY A 43 -7.80 -5.78 1.12
CA GLY A 43 -6.95 -4.70 1.62
C GLY A 43 -5.96 -5.19 2.65
N THR A 44 -5.01 -4.35 3.02
CA THR A 44 -4.00 -4.64 4.05
C THR A 44 -4.27 -3.80 5.28
N SER A 45 -4.48 -4.45 6.42
CA SER A 45 -4.63 -3.81 7.72
C SER A 45 -3.25 -3.46 8.28
N VAL A 46 -3.05 -2.21 8.72
CA VAL A 46 -1.77 -1.72 9.24
C VAL A 46 -2.00 -0.97 10.55
N GLU A 47 -1.21 -1.30 11.57
CA GLU A 47 -1.16 -0.55 12.83
C GLU A 47 -0.11 0.57 12.71
N LEU A 48 -0.55 1.82 12.88
CA LEU A 48 0.26 3.01 12.70
C LEU A 48 0.41 3.79 14.01
N PRO A 49 1.56 4.44 14.24
CA PRO A 49 1.79 5.24 15.46
C PRO A 49 1.01 6.56 15.48
N SER A 50 0.60 7.06 14.29
CA SER A 50 -0.17 8.29 14.11
C SER A 50 -0.85 8.31 12.74
N VAL A 51 -1.84 9.20 12.58
CA VAL A 51 -2.47 9.48 11.27
C VAL A 51 -1.48 10.13 10.28
N GLU A 52 -0.49 10.88 10.76
CA GLU A 52 0.55 11.44 9.89
C GLU A 52 1.39 10.33 9.22
N ALA A 53 1.66 9.24 9.94
CA ALA A 53 2.38 8.09 9.39
C ALA A 53 1.61 7.43 8.23
N LEU A 54 0.28 7.48 8.24
CA LEU A 54 -0.54 7.01 7.12
C LEU A 54 -0.22 7.80 5.84
N GLY A 55 -0.21 9.13 5.91
CA GLY A 55 0.04 9.97 4.74
C GLY A 55 1.42 9.69 4.11
N ARG A 56 2.45 9.51 4.96
CA ARG A 56 3.80 9.16 4.50
C ARG A 56 3.83 7.78 3.82
N LEU A 57 3.18 6.79 4.41
CA LEU A 57 3.10 5.44 3.86
C LEU A 57 2.35 5.41 2.52
N LEU A 58 1.23 6.14 2.41
CA LEU A 58 0.46 6.24 1.16
C LEU A 58 1.26 6.92 0.05
N GLN A 59 2.02 7.97 0.38
CA GLN A 59 2.89 8.63 -0.58
C GLN A 59 4.00 7.69 -1.08
N GLU A 60 4.63 6.93 -0.18
CA GLU A 60 5.67 5.97 -0.55
C GLU A 60 5.12 4.86 -1.45
N ILE A 61 3.93 4.32 -1.14
CA ILE A 61 3.24 3.35 -2.00
C ILE A 61 2.98 3.95 -3.39
N HIS A 62 2.46 5.18 -3.45
CA HIS A 62 2.18 5.88 -4.70
C HIS A 62 3.44 6.07 -5.54
N ASP A 63 4.53 6.55 -4.92
CA ASP A 63 5.79 6.83 -5.61
C ASP A 63 6.44 5.55 -6.17
N GLU A 64 6.40 4.44 -5.42
CA GLU A 64 6.94 3.16 -5.88
C GLU A 64 6.10 2.55 -7.01
N LEU A 65 4.78 2.68 -6.96
CA LEU A 65 3.90 2.28 -8.07
C LEU A 65 4.13 3.14 -9.32
N TYR A 66 4.34 4.44 -9.14
CA TYR A 66 4.66 5.34 -10.25
C TYR A 66 5.97 4.95 -10.93
N LYS A 67 7.00 4.62 -10.13
CA LYS A 67 8.29 4.09 -10.64
C LYS A 67 8.13 2.74 -11.36
N ALA A 68 7.17 1.92 -10.93
CA ALA A 68 6.81 0.66 -11.59
C ALA A 68 6.01 0.85 -12.89
N GLY A 69 5.67 2.09 -13.26
CA GLY A 69 5.04 2.44 -14.53
C GLY A 69 3.53 2.68 -14.46
N VAL A 70 2.93 2.68 -13.26
CA VAL A 70 1.53 3.09 -13.05
C VAL A 70 1.42 4.62 -13.21
N LYS A 71 0.36 5.11 -13.87
CA LYS A 71 0.18 6.54 -14.18
C LYS A 71 -1.21 7.04 -13.80
#